data_AF-A0A140PTX7-F1
#
_entry.id   AF-A0A140PTX7-F1
#
_cell.length_a   1.000
_cell.length_b   1.000
_cell.length_c   1.000
_cell.angle_alpha   90.00
_cell.angle_beta   90.00
_cell.angle_gamma   90.00
#
_symmetry.space_group_name_H-M   'P 1'
#
loop_
_entity.id
_entity.type
_entity.pdbx_description
1 polymer ?
#
loop_
_entity_poly.entity_id
_entity_poly.type
_entity_poly.pdbx_seq_one_letter_code
_entity_poly.pdbx_strand_id
1 'polypeptide(L)'
;MKNTLKVAIIILILVVISVILFITGKRHDILIENNSSTGIKYSINGEPYKTLDTGKKAMGMTKGIGNVIFIKTNDNKVLEKDLPSDDINIFINEIINNSENWYKENTEN
;
A
#
# COMPACT_ATOMS: atom_id res chain seq x y z
N MET A 1 -38.09 11.38 22.86
CA MET A 1 -37.42 11.74 21.58
C MET A 1 -38.41 11.55 20.43
N LYS A 2 -38.75 12.60 19.66
CA LYS A 2 -39.68 12.50 18.53
C LYS A 2 -39.18 11.42 17.55
N ASN A 3 -40.08 10.63 16.96
CA ASN A 3 -39.73 9.50 16.09
C ASN A 3 -38.81 9.91 14.91
N THR A 4 -38.98 11.13 14.40
CA THR A 4 -38.11 11.74 13.38
C THR A 4 -36.64 11.85 13.82
N LEU A 5 -36.37 12.22 15.08
CA LEU A 5 -34.99 12.33 15.58
C LEU A 5 -34.35 10.95 15.75
N LYS A 6 -35.12 9.92 16.14
CA LYS A 6 -34.63 8.53 16.22
C LYS A 6 -34.22 8.02 14.83
N VAL A 7 -35.06 8.26 13.82
CA VAL A 7 -34.80 7.86 12.43
C VAL A 7 -33.57 8.57 11.87
N ALA A 8 -33.44 9.88 12.10
CA ALA A 8 -32.29 10.65 11.64
C ALA A 8 -30.95 10.13 12.19
N ILE A 9 -30.91 9.75 13.47
CA ILE A 9 -29.70 9.19 14.11
C ILE A 9 -29.35 7.83 13.48
N ILE A 10 -30.33 6.96 13.25
CA ILE A 10 -30.09 5.64 12.63
C ILE A 10 -29.51 5.82 11.22
N ILE A 11 -30.08 6.73 10.42
CA ILE A 11 -29.58 7.02 9.07
C ILE A 11 -28.14 7.55 9.14
N LEU A 12 -27.83 8.47 10.06
CA LEU A 12 -26.49 9.00 10.22
C LEU A 12 -25.47 7.89 10.55
N ILE A 13 -25.81 6.98 11.46
CA ILE A 13 -24.94 5.85 11.82
C ILE A 13 -24.69 4.95 10.62
N LEU A 14 -25.73 4.63 9.84
CA LEU A 14 -25.60 3.79 8.64
C LEU A 14 -24.70 4.44 7.60
N VAL A 15 -24.83 5.76 7.38
CA VAL A 15 -23.97 6.51 6.46
C VAL A 15 -22.51 6.47 6.92
N VAL A 16 -22.26 6.72 8.21
CA VAL A 16 -20.89 6.67 8.77
C VAL A 16 -20.27 5.28 8.60
N ILE A 17 -21.01 4.22 8.94
CA ILE A 17 -20.55 2.84 8.77
C ILE A 17 -20.25 2.56 7.28
N SER A 18 -21.13 2.98 6.37
CA SER A 18 -20.94 2.80 4.94
C SER A 18 -19.66 3.46 4.43
N VAL A 19 -19.35 4.69 4.89
CA VAL A 19 -18.15 5.41 4.48
C VAL A 19 -16.89 4.71 4.99
N ILE A 20 -16.88 4.26 6.25
CA ILE A 20 -15.74 3.55 6.84
C ILE A 20 -15.49 2.23 6.09
N LEU A 21 -16.55 1.46 5.81
CA LEU A 21 -16.46 0.21 5.05
C LEU A 21 -15.98 0.45 3.62
N PHE A 22 -16.37 1.56 3.00
CA PHE A 22 -15.90 1.92 1.67
C PHE A 22 -14.38 2.19 1.66
N ILE A 23 -13.90 3.04 2.57
CA ILE A 23 -12.47 3.40 2.65
C ILE A 23 -11.61 2.17 2.96
N THR A 24 -11.97 1.40 4.00
CA THR A 24 -11.25 0.18 4.38
C THR A 24 -11.42 -0.97 3.37
N GLY A 25 -12.44 -0.87 2.52
CA GLY A 25 -12.78 -1.81 1.46
C GLY A 25 -11.95 -1.62 0.18
N LYS A 26 -11.51 -0.37 -0.09
CA LYS A 26 -10.79 0.01 -1.31
C LYS A 26 -9.50 -0.79 -1.43
N ARG A 27 -9.17 -1.11 -2.67
CA ARG A 27 -8.18 -2.10 -3.07
C ARG A 27 -7.18 -1.37 -3.99
N HIS A 28 -5.89 -1.58 -3.76
CA HIS A 28 -4.82 -0.83 -4.42
C HIS A 28 -3.71 -1.75 -4.93
N ASP A 29 -3.46 -1.70 -6.22
CA ASP A 29 -2.42 -2.48 -6.89
C ASP A 29 -1.05 -1.82 -6.74
N ILE A 30 -0.04 -2.64 -6.43
CA ILE A 30 1.34 -2.17 -6.22
C ILE A 30 2.25 -2.93 -7.16
N LEU A 31 2.77 -2.24 -8.17
CA LEU A 31 3.85 -2.77 -8.98
C LEU A 31 5.18 -2.50 -8.28
N ILE A 32 5.98 -3.53 -8.06
CA ILE A 32 7.29 -3.44 -7.40
C ILE A 32 8.34 -3.79 -8.45
N GLU A 33 9.16 -2.81 -8.82
CA GLU A 33 10.22 -2.97 -9.80
C GLU A 33 11.59 -3.00 -9.13
N ASN A 34 12.26 -4.16 -9.20
CA ASN A 34 13.65 -4.26 -8.76
C ASN A 34 14.59 -3.75 -9.85
N ASN A 35 14.75 -2.43 -9.92
CA ASN A 35 15.74 -1.75 -10.75
C ASN A 35 17.11 -1.58 -10.05
N SER A 36 17.34 -2.26 -8.91
CA SER A 36 18.64 -2.24 -8.24
C SER A 36 19.60 -3.27 -8.83
N SER A 37 20.88 -3.22 -8.46
CA SER A 37 21.91 -4.15 -8.94
C SER A 37 21.85 -5.54 -8.29
N THR A 38 21.04 -5.74 -7.24
CA THR A 38 21.00 -6.99 -6.46
C THR A 38 19.57 -7.48 -6.23
N GLY A 39 19.42 -8.79 -6.01
CA GLY A 39 18.14 -9.35 -5.56
C GLY A 39 17.75 -8.83 -4.18
N ILE A 40 16.46 -8.62 -3.96
CA ILE A 40 15.89 -8.17 -2.68
C ILE A 40 14.82 -9.15 -2.21
N LYS A 41 14.43 -9.02 -0.95
CA LYS A 41 13.18 -9.61 -0.45
C LYS A 41 12.24 -8.50 -0.04
N TYR A 42 10.95 -8.66 -0.31
CA TYR A 42 9.94 -7.68 0.10
C TYR A 42 8.80 -8.36 0.86
N SER A 43 8.15 -7.59 1.73
CA SER A 43 6.96 -7.99 2.48
C SER A 43 6.00 -6.81 2.48
N ILE A 44 4.71 -7.07 2.27
CA ILE A 44 3.65 -6.07 2.36
C ILE A 44 2.87 -6.39 3.63
N ASN A 45 2.69 -5.41 4.51
CA ASN A 45 1.96 -5.54 5.77
C ASN A 45 2.43 -6.72 6.67
N GLY A 46 3.72 -7.04 6.62
CA GLY A 46 4.28 -8.13 7.43
C GLY A 46 3.98 -9.54 6.90
N GLU A 47 3.42 -9.69 5.69
CA GLU A 47 3.33 -10.99 5.02
C GLU A 47 4.71 -11.65 4.88
N PRO A 48 4.79 -12.99 4.73
CA PRO A 48 6.05 -13.68 4.49
C PRO A 48 6.85 -13.05 3.35
N TYR A 49 8.14 -12.83 3.58
CA TYR A 49 9.02 -12.22 2.59
C TYR A 49 9.06 -13.02 1.29
N LYS A 50 8.83 -12.32 0.17
CA LYS A 50 8.94 -12.83 -1.19
C LYS A 50 10.26 -12.33 -1.80
N THR A 51 10.95 -13.19 -2.52
CA THR A 51 12.18 -12.81 -3.23
C THR A 51 11.83 -12.11 -4.54
N LEU A 52 12.57 -11.06 -4.88
CA LEU A 52 12.48 -10.37 -6.16
C LEU A 52 13.89 -10.17 -6.74
N ASP A 53 14.19 -10.94 -7.77
CA ASP A 53 15.50 -10.89 -8.44
C ASP A 53 15.71 -9.57 -9.20
N THR A 54 16.97 -9.25 -9.46
CA THR A 54 17.38 -8.06 -10.23
C THR A 54 16.67 -7.99 -11.58
N GLY A 55 16.13 -6.82 -11.91
CA GLY A 55 15.43 -6.55 -13.18
C GLY A 55 14.04 -7.16 -13.29
N LYS A 56 13.54 -7.84 -12.26
CA LYS A 56 12.19 -8.40 -12.23
C LYS A 56 11.20 -7.41 -11.62
N LYS A 57 9.93 -7.61 -11.99
CA LYS A 57 8.79 -6.90 -11.40
C LYS A 57 7.89 -7.90 -10.68
N ALA A 58 7.28 -7.47 -9.58
CA ALA A 58 6.24 -8.20 -8.89
C ALA A 58 5.00 -7.31 -8.73
N MET A 59 3.82 -7.93 -8.74
CA MET A 59 2.58 -7.25 -8.43
C MET A 59 2.13 -7.67 -7.04
N GLY A 60 1.95 -6.69 -6.17
CA GLY A 60 1.37 -6.81 -4.85
C GLY A 60 0.01 -6.15 -4.80
N MET A 61 -0.72 -6.42 -3.72
CA MET A 61 -2.04 -5.87 -3.50
C MET A 61 -2.16 -5.38 -2.07
N THR A 62 -2.74 -4.21 -1.88
CA THR A 62 -3.09 -3.69 -0.56
C THR A 62 -4.55 -3.30 -0.48
N LYS A 63 -5.04 -3.11 0.75
CA LYS A 63 -6.44 -2.81 1.02
C LYS A 63 -6.54 -1.74 2.10
N GLY A 64 -7.42 -0.77 1.89
CA GLY A 64 -7.62 0.35 2.80
C GLY A 64 -6.40 1.27 2.88
N ILE A 65 -6.22 1.87 4.06
CA ILE A 65 -5.21 2.90 4.33
C ILE A 65 -4.16 2.39 5.31
N GLY A 66 -2.98 3.04 5.33
CA GLY A 66 -1.92 2.72 6.30
C GLY A 66 -1.20 1.40 6.02
N ASN A 67 -1.05 1.05 4.75
CA ASN A 67 -0.27 -0.12 4.33
C ASN A 67 1.22 0.21 4.35
N VAL A 68 2.06 -0.82 4.56
CA VAL A 68 3.52 -0.67 4.66
C VAL A 68 4.21 -1.72 3.82
N ILE A 69 5.31 -1.34 3.18
CA ILE A 69 6.24 -2.28 2.54
C ILE A 69 7.57 -2.33 3.31
N PHE A 70 8.03 -3.55 3.55
CA PHE A 70 9.35 -3.83 4.09
C PHE A 70 10.23 -4.41 2.99
N ILE A 71 11.38 -3.81 2.77
CA ILE A 71 12.37 -4.26 1.78
C ILE A 71 13.61 -4.69 2.53
N LYS A 72 13.97 -5.96 2.38
CA LYS A 72 15.18 -6.54 2.92
C LYS A 72 16.22 -6.69 1.80
N THR A 73 17.31 -5.95 1.95
CA THR A 73 18.45 -5.97 1.04
C THR A 73 19.39 -7.14 1.34
N ASN A 74 20.33 -7.43 0.44
CA ASN A 74 21.24 -8.58 0.56
C ASN A 74 22.19 -8.49 1.77
N ASP A 75 22.46 -7.29 2.26
CA ASP A 75 23.19 -7.00 3.51
C ASP A 75 22.33 -7.22 4.78
N ASN A 76 21.13 -7.80 4.64
CA ASN A 76 20.14 -7.99 5.69
C ASN A 76 19.56 -6.71 6.32
N LYS A 77 19.85 -5.53 5.77
CA LYS A 77 19.19 -4.28 6.19
C LYS A 77 17.71 -4.33 5.80
N VAL A 78 16.84 -3.85 6.68
CA VAL A 78 15.40 -3.72 6.42
C VAL A 78 15.07 -2.23 6.28
N LEU A 79 14.45 -1.89 5.17
CA LEU A 79 13.94 -0.56 4.84
C LEU A 79 12.42 -0.62 4.90
N GLU A 80 11.80 0.41 5.48
CA GLU A 80 10.36 0.51 5.66
C GLU A 80 9.85 1.75 4.94
N LYS A 81 8.73 1.60 4.23
CA LYS A 81 8.02 2.71 3.57
C LYS A 81 6.52 2.55 3.74
N ASP A 82 5.88 3.62 4.18
CA ASP A 82 4.42 3.76 4.15
C ASP A 82 3.96 3.83 2.69
N LEU A 83 2.92 3.07 2.38
CA LEU A 83 2.33 3.01 1.06
C LEU A 83 1.15 3.97 0.97
N PRO A 84 1.08 4.80 -0.08
CA PRO A 84 -0.13 5.57 -0.37
C PRO A 84 -1.32 4.65 -0.63
N SER A 85 -2.52 5.18 -0.43
CA SER A 85 -3.78 4.44 -0.64
C SER A 85 -4.29 4.63 -2.07
N ASP A 86 -3.42 4.32 -3.03
CA ASP A 86 -3.66 4.39 -4.47
C ASP A 86 -2.77 3.40 -5.22
N ASP A 87 -3.07 3.20 -6.50
CA ASP A 87 -2.31 2.30 -7.36
C ASP A 87 -0.96 2.92 -7.70
N ILE A 88 0.13 2.17 -7.47
CA ILE A 88 1.48 2.73 -7.58
C ILE A 88 2.47 1.78 -8.24
N ASN A 89 3.54 2.36 -8.77
CA ASN A 89 4.77 1.66 -9.12
C ASN A 89 5.91 2.09 -8.18
N ILE A 90 6.59 1.13 -7.59
CA ILE A 90 7.70 1.29 -6.63
C ILE A 90 9.01 0.96 -7.32
N PHE A 91 10.00 1.83 -7.14
CA PHE A 91 11.36 1.65 -7.63
C PHE A 91 12.31 1.31 -6.48
N ILE A 92 12.75 0.05 -6.41
CA ILE A 92 13.58 -0.45 -5.30
C ILE A 92 14.91 0.32 -5.17
N ASN A 93 15.56 0.66 -6.29
CA ASN A 93 16.82 1.41 -6.28
C ASN A 93 16.67 2.76 -5.57
N GLU A 94 15.56 3.45 -5.79
CA GLU A 94 15.28 4.74 -5.18
C GLU A 94 15.07 4.60 -3.67
N ILE A 95 14.40 3.54 -3.22
CA ILE A 95 14.24 3.26 -1.79
C ILE A 95 15.61 2.99 -1.13
N ILE A 96 16.45 2.17 -1.78
CA ILE A 96 17.79 1.84 -1.27
C ILE A 96 18.66 3.10 -1.15
N ASN A 97 18.57 4.00 -2.12
CA ASN A 97 19.32 5.25 -2.15
C ASN A 97 18.67 6.39 -1.34
N ASN A 98 17.58 6.11 -0.62
CA ASN A 98 16.82 7.08 0.17
C ASN A 98 16.36 8.31 -0.64
N SER A 99 15.98 8.10 -1.90
CA SER A 99 15.40 9.10 -2.78
C SER A 99 13.94 9.37 -2.41
N GLU A 100 13.48 10.61 -2.61
CA GLU A 100 12.08 10.99 -2.38
C GLU A 100 11.16 10.46 -3.49
N ASN A 101 11.68 10.26 -4.71
CA ASN A 101 10.92 9.83 -5.88
C ASN A 101 10.86 8.31 -6.02
N TRP A 102 10.65 7.62 -4.89
CA TRP A 102 10.73 6.17 -4.83
C TRP A 102 9.49 5.42 -5.34
N TYR A 103 8.40 6.14 -5.56
CA TYR A 103 7.20 5.63 -6.22
C TYR A 103 6.62 6.64 -7.20
N LYS A 104 5.76 6.13 -8.08
CA LYS A 104 4.89 6.91 -8.95
C LYS A 104 3.47 6.38 -8.84
N GLU A 105 2.50 7.28 -8.73
CA GLU A 105 1.09 6.93 -8.87
C GLU A 105 0.78 6.52 -10.31
N ASN A 106 0.14 5.36 -10.46
CA ASN A 106 -0.43 4.93 -11.72
C ASN A 106 -1.72 5.72 -11.91
N THR A 107 -1.60 6.97 -12.37
CA THR A 107 -2.73 7.71 -12.91
C THR A 107 -3.10 7.06 -14.25
N GLU A 108 -4.00 6.08 -14.21
CA GLU A 108 -4.80 5.76 -15.38
C GLU A 108 -5.66 7.00 -15.68
N ASN A 109 -5.27 7.74 -16.72
CA ASN A 109 -6.17 8.71 -17.35
C ASN A 109 -7.28 7.97 -18.09
#